data_AF-A0A2X3JNB6-F1
#
_entry.id   AF-A0A2X3JNB6-F1
#
_cell.length_a   1.000
_cell.length_b   1.000
_cell.length_c   1.000
_cell.angle_alpha   90.00
_cell.angle_beta   90.00
_cell.angle_gamma   90.00
#
_symmetry.space_group_name_H-M   'P 1'
#
loop_
_entity.id
_entity.type
_entity.pdbx_description
1 polymer ?
#
loop_
_entity_poly.entity_id
_entity_poly.type
_entity_poly.pdbx_seq_one_letter_code
_entity_poly.pdbx_strand_id
1 'polypeptide(L)'
;MRWQQTPQGLESRLNEVLIDRYQDGENAGYPTLCKGRYLVDGERYHALEEPTSLNTLELLPELMAANIASVKIEGRQRSPAYVSQVAKVWRQAIDRCKADPQNFIPQSAWMETLGSMSEGTQTTLGAYHRKWQ
;
A
#
# COMPACT_ATOMS: atom_id res chain seq x y z
N MET A 1 -21.62 -6.98 -3.21
CA MET A 1 -20.91 -5.75 -3.60
C MET A 1 -20.89 -5.63 -5.11
N ARG A 2 -21.07 -4.43 -5.66
CA ARG A 2 -21.08 -4.18 -7.11
C ARG A 2 -20.29 -2.93 -7.49
N TRP A 3 -19.71 -2.96 -8.68
CA TRP A 3 -19.16 -1.80 -9.37
C TRP A 3 -20.21 -1.25 -10.33
N GLN A 4 -20.35 0.07 -10.42
CA GLN A 4 -21.35 0.71 -11.26
C GLN A 4 -20.77 1.96 -11.91
N GLN A 5 -20.71 1.99 -13.25
CA GLN A 5 -20.38 3.20 -13.97
C GLN A 5 -21.55 4.18 -13.92
N THR A 6 -21.28 5.43 -13.57
CA THR A 6 -22.25 6.53 -13.55
C THR A 6 -21.70 7.75 -14.29
N PRO A 7 -22.54 8.76 -14.61
CA PRO A 7 -22.05 10.02 -15.15
C PRO A 7 -21.05 10.76 -14.24
N GLN A 8 -21.00 10.42 -12.95
CA GLN A 8 -20.11 11.04 -11.97
C GLN A 8 -18.79 10.25 -11.76
N GLY A 9 -18.65 9.07 -12.37
CA GLY A 9 -17.50 8.19 -12.23
C GLY A 9 -17.88 6.74 -11.91
N LEU A 10 -16.86 5.92 -11.64
CA LEU A 10 -17.01 4.53 -11.26
C LEU A 10 -17.34 4.44 -9.76
N GLU A 11 -18.49 3.89 -9.41
CA GLU A 11 -18.90 3.72 -8.01
C GLU A 11 -18.68 2.30 -7.51
N SER A 12 -18.16 2.18 -6.29
CA SER A 12 -18.20 0.93 -5.50
C SER A 12 -19.37 0.98 -4.52
N ARG A 13 -20.24 -0.03 -4.55
CA ARG A 13 -21.47 -0.06 -3.73
C ARG A 13 -21.65 -1.38 -2.99
N LEU A 14 -22.15 -1.28 -1.76
CA LEU A 14 -22.69 -2.40 -1.00
C LEU A 14 -24.21 -2.27 -0.95
N ASN A 15 -24.90 -3.09 -1.72
CA ASN A 15 -26.32 -2.92 -2.03
C ASN A 15 -26.56 -1.51 -2.58
N GLU A 16 -27.41 -0.73 -1.93
CA GLU A 16 -27.74 0.64 -2.33
C GLU A 16 -26.86 1.70 -1.64
N VAL A 17 -25.90 1.29 -0.81
CA VAL A 17 -24.99 2.21 -0.11
C VAL A 17 -23.75 2.47 -0.96
N LEU A 18 -23.45 3.75 -1.22
CA LEU A 18 -22.20 4.19 -1.86
C LEU A 18 -21.04 4.05 -0.88
N ILE A 19 -19.96 3.39 -1.29
CA ILE A 19 -18.72 3.25 -0.52
C ILE A 19 -17.69 4.26 -1.02
N ASP A 20 -17.49 4.31 -2.34
CA ASP A 20 -16.54 5.22 -2.97
C ASP A 20 -16.93 5.50 -4.43
N ARG A 21 -16.39 6.59 -4.99
CA ARG A 21 -16.55 7.00 -6.39
C ARG A 21 -15.23 7.48 -6.97
N TYR A 22 -14.73 6.75 -7.96
CA TYR A 22 -13.46 7.00 -8.64
C TYR A 22 -13.68 7.79 -9.93
N GLN A 23 -12.81 8.77 -10.19
CA GLN A 23 -12.77 9.50 -11.46
C GLN A 23 -12.03 8.72 -12.54
N ASP A 24 -12.16 9.16 -13.79
CA ASP A 24 -11.42 8.57 -14.91
C ASP A 24 -9.91 8.66 -14.67
N GLY A 25 -9.22 7.53 -14.77
CA GLY A 25 -7.77 7.42 -14.52
C GLY A 25 -7.37 7.29 -13.05
N GLU A 26 -8.32 7.35 -12.10
CA GLU A 26 -8.05 7.08 -10.68
C GLU A 26 -7.98 5.56 -10.44
N ASN A 27 -6.96 5.12 -9.71
CA ASN A 27 -6.83 3.71 -9.34
C ASN A 27 -7.89 3.33 -8.31
N ALA A 28 -8.74 2.37 -8.65
CA ALA A 28 -9.75 1.86 -7.74
C ALA A 28 -9.16 0.85 -6.74
N GLY A 29 -9.34 1.11 -5.45
CA GLY A 29 -8.94 0.22 -4.36
C GLY A 29 -9.82 -1.02 -4.23
N TYR A 30 -9.43 -1.96 -3.35
CA TYR A 30 -10.32 -3.07 -3.02
C TYR A 30 -11.56 -2.51 -2.32
N PRO A 31 -12.76 -2.79 -2.82
CA PRO A 31 -13.94 -2.07 -2.39
C PRO A 31 -14.40 -2.67 -1.04
N THR A 32 -13.98 -2.07 0.07
CA THR A 32 -14.43 -2.45 1.41
C THR A 32 -14.94 -1.21 2.13
N LEU A 33 -15.86 -1.39 3.08
CA LEU A 33 -16.39 -0.26 3.85
C LEU A 33 -15.25 0.53 4.49
N CYS A 34 -14.31 -0.14 5.17
CA CYS A 34 -13.15 0.53 5.78
C CYS A 34 -12.27 1.33 4.81
N LYS A 35 -12.36 1.11 3.49
CA LYS A 35 -11.57 1.83 2.49
C LYS A 35 -12.35 2.87 1.69
N GLY A 36 -13.63 3.08 2.03
CA GLY A 36 -14.45 4.11 1.38
C GLY A 36 -14.01 5.53 1.73
N ARG A 37 -14.50 6.50 0.93
CA ARG A 37 -14.40 7.93 1.24
C ARG A 37 -15.67 8.39 1.95
N TYR A 38 -15.51 9.04 3.10
CA TYR A 38 -16.59 9.48 3.98
C TYR A 38 -16.58 11.01 4.09
N LEU A 39 -17.77 11.60 4.25
CA LEU A 39 -17.92 13.02 4.58
C LEU A 39 -17.96 13.15 6.11
N VAL A 40 -16.91 13.71 6.69
CA VAL A 40 -16.79 13.95 8.14
C VAL A 40 -16.49 15.44 8.33
N ASP A 41 -17.32 16.14 9.10
CA ASP A 41 -17.20 17.58 9.36
C ASP A 41 -17.02 18.45 8.10
N GLY A 42 -17.67 18.06 6.99
CA GLY A 42 -17.61 18.77 5.72
C GLY A 42 -16.47 18.35 4.79
N GLU A 43 -15.53 17.54 5.27
CA GLU A 43 -14.37 17.06 4.50
C GLU A 43 -14.59 15.63 4.01
N ARG A 44 -14.21 15.36 2.75
CA ARG A 44 -14.34 14.03 2.14
C ARG A 44 -12.99 13.34 2.03
N TYR A 45 -12.79 12.27 2.80
CA TYR A 45 -11.52 11.52 2.81
C TYR A 45 -11.70 10.07 3.28
N HIS A 46 -10.63 9.27 3.20
CA HIS A 46 -10.59 7.92 3.74
C HIS A 46 -10.48 7.96 5.28
N ALA A 47 -11.62 8.06 5.95
CA ALA A 47 -11.67 8.25 7.41
C ALA A 47 -11.15 7.05 8.22
N LEU A 48 -11.15 5.85 7.63
CA LEU A 48 -10.76 4.61 8.31
C LEU A 48 -9.42 4.11 7.78
N GLU A 49 -9.36 3.68 6.52
CA GLU A 49 -8.17 3.12 5.88
C GLU A 49 -8.05 3.62 4.43
N GLU A 50 -6.86 4.04 4.02
CA GLU A 50 -6.60 4.39 2.61
C GLU A 50 -6.30 3.13 1.80
N PRO A 51 -6.68 3.05 0.50
CA PRO A 51 -6.44 1.90 -0.36
C PRO A 51 -4.98 1.83 -0.85
N THR A 52 -4.03 1.83 0.06
CA THR A 52 -2.59 1.81 -0.21
C THR A 52 -1.95 0.55 0.38
N SER A 53 -0.74 0.21 -0.08
CA SER A 53 0.06 -0.87 0.50
C SER A 53 1.25 -0.32 1.29
N LEU A 54 1.57 -0.93 2.42
CA LEU A 54 2.77 -0.57 3.18
C LEU A 54 4.02 -0.98 2.40
N ASN A 55 4.91 -0.02 2.12
CA ASN A 55 6.24 -0.29 1.57
C ASN A 55 7.29 0.49 2.35
N THR A 56 8.02 -0.19 3.24
CA THR A 56 9.05 0.41 4.10
C THR A 56 10.47 0.08 3.65
N LEU A 57 10.67 -0.31 2.38
CA LEU A 57 11.98 -0.70 1.87
C LEU A 57 13.01 0.43 1.99
N GLU A 58 12.58 1.68 1.80
CA GLU A 58 13.42 2.89 1.97
C GLU A 58 13.90 3.08 3.40
N LEU A 59 13.15 2.60 4.40
CA LEU A 59 13.48 2.74 5.82
C LEU A 59 14.42 1.64 6.32
N LEU A 60 14.91 0.75 5.45
CA LEU A 60 15.75 -0.37 5.87
C LEU A 60 16.98 0.06 6.71
N PRO A 61 17.72 1.13 6.37
CA PRO A 61 18.84 1.59 7.18
C PRO A 61 18.43 1.99 8.61
N GLU A 62 17.34 2.74 8.75
CA GLU A 62 16.80 3.19 10.03
C GLU A 62 16.29 2.01 10.86
N LEU A 63 15.58 1.08 10.23
CA LEU A 63 15.08 -0.14 10.88
C LEU A 63 16.25 -1.00 11.39
N MET A 64 17.34 -1.11 10.62
CA MET A 64 18.56 -1.80 11.07
C MET A 64 19.25 -1.07 12.21
N ALA A 65 19.37 0.26 12.13
CA ALA A 65 19.97 1.08 13.20
C ALA A 65 19.17 1.00 14.51
N ALA A 66 17.85 0.80 14.41
CA ALA A 66 16.96 0.54 15.54
C ALA A 66 17.05 -0.90 16.10
N ASN A 67 18.00 -1.72 15.62
CA ASN A 67 18.19 -3.12 16.00
C ASN A 67 16.96 -4.03 15.74
N ILE A 68 16.17 -3.74 14.69
CA ILE A 68 15.12 -4.66 14.26
C ILE A 68 15.77 -5.94 13.70
N ALA A 69 15.50 -7.06 14.36
CA ALA A 69 16.12 -8.34 14.04
C ALA A 69 15.40 -9.13 12.94
N SER A 70 14.11 -8.84 12.68
CA SER A 70 13.31 -9.61 11.74
C SER A 70 12.23 -8.78 11.05
N VAL A 71 11.92 -9.16 9.81
CA VAL A 71 10.78 -8.66 9.03
C VAL A 71 9.86 -9.83 8.78
N LYS A 72 8.56 -9.64 9.03
CA LYS A 72 7.53 -10.63 8.76
C LYS A 72 6.76 -10.24 7.50
N ILE A 73 6.78 -11.10 6.49
CA ILE A 73 6.03 -10.93 5.25
C ILE A 73 4.85 -11.92 5.29
N GLU A 74 3.63 -11.42 5.35
CA GLU A 74 2.42 -12.25 5.39
C GLU A 74 1.68 -12.19 4.04
N GLY A 75 1.42 -13.36 3.46
CA GLY A 75 0.78 -13.52 2.14
C GLY A 75 -0.63 -14.08 2.21
N ARG A 76 -1.44 -13.74 3.22
CA ARG A 76 -2.80 -14.30 3.37
C ARG A 76 -3.60 -14.06 2.08
N GLN A 77 -4.17 -15.13 1.52
CA GLN A 77 -4.90 -15.09 0.24
C GLN A 77 -4.07 -14.51 -0.93
N ARG A 78 -2.75 -14.69 -0.93
CA ARG A 78 -1.86 -14.37 -2.05
C ARG A 78 -1.32 -15.64 -2.69
N SER A 79 -1.00 -15.56 -3.99
CA SER A 79 -0.43 -16.68 -4.72
C SER A 79 1.03 -16.95 -4.30
N PRO A 80 1.54 -18.19 -4.49
CA PRO A 80 2.96 -18.47 -4.26
C PRO A 80 3.89 -17.57 -5.08
N ALA A 81 3.50 -17.21 -6.30
CA ALA A 81 4.26 -16.31 -7.16
C ALA A 81 4.40 -14.91 -6.55
N TYR A 82 3.31 -14.35 -6.01
CA TYR A 82 3.32 -13.06 -5.30
C TYR A 82 4.28 -13.09 -4.11
N VAL A 83 4.13 -14.09 -3.24
CA VAL A 83 4.93 -14.20 -2.01
C VAL A 83 6.42 -14.36 -2.36
N SER A 84 6.73 -15.17 -3.38
CA SER A 84 8.09 -15.36 -3.86
C SER A 84 8.73 -14.06 -4.35
N GLN A 85 8.02 -13.26 -5.14
CA GLN A 85 8.54 -11.98 -5.64
C GLN A 85 8.80 -10.99 -4.50
N VAL A 86 7.84 -10.82 -3.58
CA VAL A 86 8.00 -9.91 -2.43
C VAL A 86 9.18 -10.36 -1.56
N ALA A 87 9.25 -11.65 -1.20
CA ALA A 87 10.33 -12.18 -0.38
C ALA A 87 11.71 -12.01 -1.06
N LYS A 88 11.80 -12.21 -2.37
CA LYS A 88 13.02 -12.02 -3.15
C LYS A 88 13.50 -10.56 -3.12
N VAL A 89 12.60 -9.61 -3.37
CA VAL A 89 12.92 -8.17 -3.31
C VAL A 89 13.44 -7.79 -1.92
N TRP A 90 12.71 -8.18 -0.87
CA TRP A 90 13.11 -7.89 0.51
C TRP A 90 14.44 -8.52 0.87
N ARG A 91 14.69 -9.77 0.47
CA ARG A 91 15.99 -10.44 0.72
C ARG A 91 17.14 -9.66 0.07
N GLN A 92 17.01 -9.31 -1.21
CA GLN A 92 18.01 -8.55 -1.95
C GLN A 92 18.28 -7.18 -1.32
N ALA A 93 17.22 -6.47 -0.91
CA ALA A 93 17.33 -5.17 -0.28
C ALA A 93 18.01 -5.25 1.09
N ILE A 94 17.63 -6.23 1.93
CA ILE A 94 18.29 -6.45 3.23
C ILE A 94 19.77 -6.79 3.03
N ASP A 95 20.11 -7.66 2.08
CA ASP A 95 21.51 -8.02 1.81
C ASP A 95 22.32 -6.81 1.35
N ARG A 96 21.74 -5.98 0.47
CA ARG A 96 22.36 -4.73 0.02
C ARG A 96 22.57 -3.75 1.19
N CYS A 97 21.55 -3.55 2.01
CA CYS A 97 21.61 -2.64 3.16
C CYS A 97 22.61 -3.13 4.22
N LYS A 98 22.74 -4.44 4.43
CA LYS A 98 23.75 -5.00 5.34
C LYS A 98 25.17 -4.78 4.84
N ALA A 99 25.40 -4.83 3.53
CA ALA A 99 26.72 -4.66 2.94
C ALA A 99 27.20 -3.20 3.00
N ASP A 100 26.27 -2.25 2.82
CA ASP A 100 26.58 -0.82 2.88
C ASP A 100 25.34 -0.01 3.32
N PRO A 101 25.07 0.08 4.64
CA PRO A 101 23.87 0.74 5.15
C PRO A 101 23.89 2.26 4.95
N GLN A 102 25.08 2.88 4.89
CA GLN A 102 25.23 4.33 4.76
C GLN A 102 24.92 4.82 3.35
N ASN A 103 25.12 3.99 2.33
CA ASN A 103 24.82 4.31 0.93
C ASN A 103 23.64 3.49 0.37
N PHE A 104 22.79 2.94 1.24
CA PHE A 104 21.65 2.15 0.80
C PHE A 104 20.63 3.04 0.07
N ILE A 105 20.33 2.68 -1.17
CA ILE A 105 19.25 3.26 -1.97
C ILE A 105 18.48 2.09 -2.59
N PRO A 106 17.15 2.00 -2.42
CA PRO A 106 16.36 0.98 -3.09
C PRO A 106 16.51 1.05 -4.61
N GLN A 107 16.67 -0.09 -5.25
CA GLN A 107 16.74 -0.16 -6.70
C GLN A 107 15.36 0.14 -7.31
N SER A 108 15.31 0.90 -8.40
CA SER A 108 14.06 1.22 -9.11
C SER A 108 13.26 -0.03 -9.47
N ALA A 109 13.94 -1.10 -9.93
CA ALA A 109 13.30 -2.38 -10.24
C ALA A 109 12.58 -3.03 -9.04
N TRP A 110 13.09 -2.83 -7.81
CA TRP A 110 12.42 -3.30 -6.60
C TRP A 110 11.15 -2.50 -6.33
N MET A 111 11.22 -1.18 -6.47
CA MET A 111 10.09 -0.29 -6.25
C MET A 111 8.98 -0.51 -7.29
N GLU A 112 9.34 -0.72 -8.55
CA GLU A 112 8.40 -1.08 -9.62
C GLU A 112 7.73 -2.43 -9.35
N THR A 113 8.52 -3.43 -8.97
CA THR A 113 8.02 -4.77 -8.63
C THR A 113 7.00 -4.68 -7.48
N LEU A 114 7.35 -4.05 -6.36
CA LEU A 114 6.46 -3.89 -5.20
C LEU A 114 5.25 -3.00 -5.52
N GLY A 115 5.44 -1.93 -6.30
CA GLY A 115 4.38 -1.00 -6.71
C GLY A 115 3.32 -1.67 -7.58
N SER A 116 3.73 -2.47 -8.58
CA SER A 116 2.80 -3.22 -9.44
C SER A 116 1.92 -4.23 -8.68
N MET A 117 2.39 -4.66 -7.50
CA MET A 117 1.71 -5.60 -6.60
C MET A 117 0.91 -4.90 -5.50
N SER A 118 1.03 -3.57 -5.38
CA SER A 118 0.39 -2.77 -4.36
C SER A 118 -1.06 -2.44 -4.72
N GLU A 119 -1.91 -2.40 -3.71
CA GLU A 119 -3.29 -1.95 -3.87
C GLU A 119 -3.34 -0.52 -4.40
N GLY A 120 -4.19 -0.29 -5.39
CA GLY A 120 -4.27 0.99 -6.08
C GLY A 120 -2.96 1.42 -6.75
N THR A 121 -1.95 0.54 -6.85
CA THR A 121 -0.58 0.89 -7.25
C THR A 121 0.05 2.00 -6.38
N GLN A 122 -0.48 2.17 -5.17
CA GLN A 122 -0.08 3.22 -4.24
C GLN A 122 0.57 2.60 -3.01
N THR A 123 1.61 3.25 -2.51
CA THR A 123 2.30 2.81 -1.30
C THR A 123 2.30 3.90 -0.24
N THR A 124 2.37 3.48 1.01
CA THR A 124 2.49 4.35 2.17
C THR A 124 3.61 3.84 3.06
N LEU A 125 4.21 4.75 3.83
CA LEU A 125 5.04 4.37 4.99
C LEU A 125 4.16 4.11 6.24
N GLY A 126 2.83 4.29 6.13
CA GLY A 126 1.88 4.07 7.19
C GLY A 126 2.17 4.95 8.41
N ALA A 127 2.24 4.33 9.59
CA ALA A 127 2.51 5.01 10.85
C ALA A 127 3.88 5.73 10.90
N TYR A 128 4.82 5.40 10.00
CA TYR A 128 6.11 6.09 9.93
C TYR A 128 6.04 7.46 9.24
N HIS A 129 4.95 7.78 8.53
CA HIS A 129 4.75 9.08 7.88
C HIS A 129 3.58 9.90 8.45
N ARG A 130 2.65 9.27 9.19
CA ARG A 130 1.54 10.01 9.81
C ARG A 130 2.03 10.85 10.97
N LYS A 131 1.83 12.18 10.88
CA LYS A 131 1.78 13.04 12.07
C LYS A 131 0.53 12.66 12.85
N TRP A 132 0.68 12.29 14.11
CA TRP A 132 -0.47 12.08 15.00
C TRP A 132 -1.31 13.35 14.99
N GLN A 133 -2.61 13.22 14.70
CA GLN A 133 -3.61 14.28 14.86
C GLN A 133 -4.24 14.18 16.24
#